data_AF-A0ABD3R8Z5-F1
#
_entry.id   AF-A0ABD3R8Z5-F1
#
_cell.length_a   1.000
_cell.length_b   1.000
_cell.length_c   1.000
_cell.angle_alpha   90.00
_cell.angle_beta   90.00
_cell.angle_gamma   90.00
#
_symmetry.space_group_name_H-M   'P 1'
#
loop_
_entity.id
_entity.type
_entity.pdbx_description
1 polymer ?
#
loop_
_entity_poly.entity_id
_entity_poly.type
_entity_poly.pdbx_seq_one_letter_code
_entity_poly.pdbx_strand_id
1 'polypeptide(L)'
;MLHQPHPYPYSMPIRIVFNLHINPPPMPRCLGGGTLSSKLQKWRIGKLKLTPMTRLQYAVDAALGLAAVHDIDGEGLSSVAHGDLKGQQYLFMNGAMKLGDFNRGRFLRRNSTAPQTACTYTIGKNDGVFRSPEEYNYLPQTSAIDVYALGSILYEILTGKPVWDEKDSKDSRKFIMKGRLPKIDKKILESDDLVDVALREAISMCYVFDPKDRAKAADIASYLEEKQSELQKITNVTSRTSIKRQKTDEKEMMGRPKNEIQLE
;
A
#
# COMPACT_ATOMS: atom_id res chain seq x y z
N MET A 1 -25.30 -16.23 25.46
CA MET A 1 -24.70 -16.45 24.13
C MET A 1 -23.19 -16.43 24.31
N LEU A 2 -22.52 -17.49 23.85
CA LEU A 2 -21.10 -17.74 24.06
C LEU A 2 -20.26 -16.64 23.38
N HIS A 3 -19.45 -15.93 24.15
CA HIS A 3 -18.40 -15.05 23.66
C HIS A 3 -17.35 -15.91 22.96
N GLN A 4 -17.34 -15.87 21.62
CA GLN A 4 -16.23 -16.42 20.84
C GLN A 4 -15.02 -15.48 21.02
N PRO A 5 -13.81 -15.98 21.29
CA PRO A 5 -12.63 -15.14 21.41
C PRO A 5 -12.27 -14.51 20.05
N HIS A 6 -11.97 -13.21 20.06
CA HIS A 6 -11.56 -12.43 18.88
C HIS A 6 -10.31 -13.03 18.19
N PRO A 7 -10.22 -13.01 16.85
CA PRO A 7 -9.11 -13.61 16.11
C PRO A 7 -7.86 -12.71 16.00
N TYR A 8 -7.80 -11.56 16.67
CA TYR A 8 -6.65 -10.66 16.56
C TYR A 8 -5.72 -10.82 17.78
N PRO A 9 -4.56 -11.48 17.65
CA PRO A 9 -3.60 -11.59 18.74
C PRO A 9 -3.09 -10.20 19.12
N TYR A 10 -3.05 -9.95 20.43
CA TYR A 10 -2.47 -8.77 21.09
C TYR A 10 -0.94 -8.68 20.86
N SER A 11 -0.47 -8.47 19.62
CA SER A 11 0.89 -7.99 19.33
C SER A 11 1.05 -7.49 17.88
N MET A 12 0.05 -6.84 17.30
CA MET A 12 0.30 -6.14 16.03
C MET A 12 1.24 -4.95 16.28
N PRO A 13 2.34 -4.80 15.53
CA PRO A 13 3.20 -3.63 15.68
C PRO A 13 2.38 -2.37 15.41
N ILE A 14 2.60 -1.30 16.17
CA ILE A 14 1.86 -0.03 16.01
C ILE A 14 2.10 0.52 14.59
N ARG A 15 1.05 0.49 13.74
CA ARG A 15 1.07 0.94 12.33
C ARG A 15 0.62 2.39 12.12
N ILE A 16 0.11 3.04 13.17
CA ILE A 16 -0.39 4.42 13.16
C ILE A 16 0.48 5.29 14.07
N VAL A 17 0.68 6.55 13.71
CA VAL A 17 1.34 7.55 14.56
C VAL A 17 0.36 8.67 14.89
N PHE A 18 -0.04 8.74 16.16
CA PHE A 18 -0.77 9.88 16.71
C PHE A 18 0.21 10.85 17.35
N ASN A 19 0.22 12.10 16.90
CA ASN A 19 0.91 13.17 17.62
C ASN A 19 -0.15 14.01 18.33
N LEU A 20 -0.54 13.60 19.55
CA LEU A 20 -1.48 14.33 20.39
C LEU A 20 -0.69 15.19 21.38
N HIS A 21 -0.27 16.38 20.97
CA HIS A 21 0.23 17.40 21.91
C HIS A 21 -0.45 18.75 21.64
N ILE A 22 -1.17 19.25 22.64
CA ILE A 22 -1.95 20.51 22.62
C ILE A 22 -1.04 21.76 22.63
N ASN A 23 0.27 21.58 22.78
CA ASN A 23 1.29 22.58 22.47
C ASN A 23 2.50 21.84 21.90
N PRO A 24 2.76 21.88 20.58
CA PRO A 24 3.88 21.13 20.02
C PRO A 24 5.19 21.78 20.49
N PRO A 25 6.08 21.06 21.20
CA PRO A 25 7.48 21.47 21.24
C PRO A 25 8.00 21.54 19.79
N PRO A 26 9.03 22.35 19.49
CA PRO A 26 9.65 22.34 18.16
C PRO A 26 9.89 20.90 17.73
N MET A 27 9.36 20.52 16.56
CA MET A 27 9.33 19.13 16.10
C MET A 27 10.68 18.47 16.41
N PRO A 28 10.72 17.36 17.17
CA PRO A 28 11.98 16.68 17.42
C PRO A 28 12.60 16.38 16.05
N ARG A 29 13.86 16.80 15.88
CA ARG A 29 14.74 16.58 14.72
C ARG A 29 14.21 15.46 13.82
N CYS A 30 13.84 15.81 12.58
CA CYS A 30 13.42 14.95 11.48
C CYS A 30 13.58 13.45 11.80
N LEU A 31 12.47 12.77 12.09
CA LEU A 31 12.41 11.31 12.18
C LEU A 31 13.15 10.74 10.95
N GLY A 32 14.30 10.11 11.16
CA GLY A 32 15.35 9.96 10.14
C GLY A 32 14.99 9.17 8.88
N GLY A 33 13.82 8.51 8.82
CA GLY A 33 13.39 7.69 7.69
C GLY A 33 12.73 8.42 6.53
N GLY A 34 12.25 9.66 6.73
CA GLY A 34 11.51 10.43 5.72
C GLY A 34 10.11 9.88 5.43
N THR A 35 9.52 10.30 4.30
CA THR A 35 8.17 9.91 3.86
C THR A 35 8.22 8.93 2.69
N LEU A 36 7.11 8.23 2.41
CA LEU A 36 6.97 7.42 1.20
C LEU A 36 7.19 8.27 -0.06
N SER A 37 6.58 9.46 -0.11
CA SER A 37 6.76 10.39 -1.23
C SER A 37 8.24 10.74 -1.47
N SER A 38 9.03 10.98 -0.41
CA SER A 38 10.47 11.28 -0.57
C SER A 38 11.29 10.07 -1.00
N LYS A 39 10.92 8.86 -0.57
CA LYS A 39 11.55 7.61 -1.05
C LYS A 39 11.23 7.34 -2.52
N LEU A 40 9.97 7.48 -2.94
CA LEU A 40 9.57 7.31 -4.34
C LEU A 40 10.21 8.37 -5.24
N GLN A 41 10.34 9.62 -4.77
CA GLN A 41 11.09 10.66 -5.48
C GLN A 41 12.56 10.26 -5.66
N LYS A 42 13.24 9.82 -4.59
CA LYS A 42 14.64 9.36 -4.67
C LYS A 42 14.79 8.17 -5.62
N TRP A 43 13.81 7.26 -5.64
CA TRP A 43 13.80 6.13 -6.56
C TRP A 43 13.68 6.58 -8.01
N ARG A 44 12.74 7.48 -8.31
CA ARG A 44 12.52 8.06 -9.63
C ARG A 44 13.77 8.73 -10.22
N ILE A 45 14.55 9.44 -9.39
CA ILE A 45 15.78 10.12 -9.83
C ILE A 45 17.04 9.26 -9.70
N GLY A 46 16.89 7.96 -9.46
CA GLY A 46 18.01 7.01 -9.38
C GLY A 46 18.88 7.11 -8.12
N LYS A 47 18.49 7.90 -7.11
CA LYS A 47 19.21 8.04 -5.83
C LYS A 47 18.87 6.96 -4.79
N LEU A 48 17.86 6.14 -5.07
CA LEU A 48 17.47 4.99 -4.26
C LEU A 48 17.10 3.85 -5.20
N LYS A 49 17.54 2.63 -4.92
CA LYS A 49 17.06 1.45 -5.63
C LYS A 49 15.98 0.77 -4.80
N LEU A 50 14.77 0.66 -5.34
CA LEU A 50 13.69 -0.13 -4.74
C LEU A 50 13.58 -1.47 -5.48
N THR A 51 13.72 -2.57 -4.74
CA THR A 51 13.49 -3.92 -5.28
C THR A 51 11.99 -4.19 -5.41
N PRO A 52 11.54 -5.14 -6.25
CA PRO A 52 10.14 -5.57 -6.28
C PRO A 52 9.60 -5.90 -4.88
N MET A 53 10.35 -6.69 -4.09
CA MET A 53 9.90 -7.06 -2.74
C MET A 53 9.79 -5.86 -1.79
N THR A 54 10.67 -4.87 -1.91
CA THR A 54 10.56 -3.62 -1.13
C THR A 54 9.32 -2.81 -1.53
N ARG A 55 9.00 -2.74 -2.83
CA ARG A 55 7.77 -2.09 -3.31
C ARG A 55 6.53 -2.79 -2.77
N LEU A 56 6.52 -4.12 -2.82
CA LEU A 56 5.43 -4.91 -2.25
C LEU A 56 5.28 -4.67 -0.74
N GLN A 57 6.37 -4.63 0.02
CA GLN A 57 6.33 -4.30 1.44
C GLN A 57 5.71 -2.92 1.70
N TYR A 58 6.07 -1.91 0.90
CA TYR A 58 5.46 -0.57 1.04
C TYR A 58 3.96 -0.59 0.74
N ALA A 59 3.53 -1.36 -0.26
CA ALA A 59 2.10 -1.50 -0.57
C ALA A 59 1.33 -2.20 0.57
N VAL A 60 1.88 -3.29 1.11
CA VAL A 60 1.36 -4.02 2.27
C VAL A 60 1.24 -3.09 3.48
N ASP A 61 2.32 -2.39 3.84
CA ASP A 61 2.33 -1.47 4.97
C ASP A 61 1.34 -0.30 4.78
N ALA A 62 1.17 0.20 3.54
CA ALA A 62 0.21 1.25 3.24
C ALA A 62 -1.24 0.78 3.47
N ALA A 63 -1.59 -0.37 2.88
CA ALA A 63 -2.93 -0.94 3.01
C ALA A 63 -3.24 -1.30 4.47
N LEU A 64 -2.30 -1.90 5.19
CA LEU A 64 -2.47 -2.25 6.61
C LEU A 64 -2.57 -1.03 7.52
N GLY A 65 -1.79 0.02 7.24
CA GLY A 65 -1.89 1.29 7.96
C GLY A 65 -3.27 1.92 7.80
N LEU A 66 -3.82 1.91 6.58
CA LEU A 66 -5.17 2.41 6.33
C LEU A 66 -6.25 1.52 6.95
N ALA A 67 -6.14 0.20 6.82
CA ALA A 67 -7.08 -0.74 7.42
C ALA A 67 -7.17 -0.56 8.94
N ALA A 68 -6.03 -0.39 9.61
CA ALA A 68 -5.99 -0.12 11.05
C ALA A 68 -6.63 1.22 11.43
N VAL A 69 -6.57 2.24 10.57
CA VAL A 69 -7.28 3.51 10.80
C VAL A 69 -8.78 3.32 10.64
N HIS A 70 -9.21 2.66 9.55
CA HIS A 70 -10.62 2.46 9.27
C HIS A 70 -11.30 1.66 10.39
N ASP A 71 -10.65 0.63 10.90
CA ASP A 71 -11.20 -0.25 11.94
C ASP A 71 -10.54 -0.03 13.32
N ILE A 72 -10.33 1.23 13.71
CA ILE A 72 -9.60 1.56 14.95
C ILE A 72 -10.34 1.10 16.22
N ASP A 73 -11.66 0.95 16.16
CA ASP A 73 -12.51 0.43 17.23
C ASP A 73 -12.66 -1.11 17.20
N GLY A 74 -12.23 -1.79 16.14
CA GLY A 74 -12.23 -3.25 16.02
C GLY A 74 -13.61 -3.89 15.81
N GLU A 75 -14.60 -3.09 15.39
CA GLU A 75 -15.99 -3.52 15.20
C GLU A 75 -16.27 -3.99 13.75
N GLY A 76 -15.26 -4.00 12.87
CA GLY A 76 -15.37 -4.46 11.49
C GLY A 76 -16.12 -3.49 10.56
N LEU A 77 -16.45 -2.29 11.05
CA LEU A 77 -17.14 -1.24 10.32
C LEU A 77 -16.41 0.08 10.50
N SER A 78 -16.04 0.71 9.37
CA SER A 78 -15.20 1.91 9.38
C SER A 78 -15.68 2.98 10.39
N SER A 79 -14.83 3.32 11.34
CA SER A 79 -15.06 4.30 12.41
C SER A 79 -14.29 5.60 12.18
N VAL A 80 -13.26 5.58 11.33
CA VAL A 80 -12.49 6.77 10.93
C VAL A 80 -12.29 6.80 9.42
N ALA A 81 -12.43 7.99 8.83
CA ALA A 81 -11.87 8.31 7.52
C ALA A 81 -10.69 9.27 7.68
N HIS A 82 -9.60 9.07 6.96
CA HIS A 82 -8.41 9.92 7.02
C HIS A 82 -8.61 11.24 6.27
N GLY A 83 -9.21 11.21 5.07
CA GLY A 83 -9.62 12.40 4.31
C GLY A 83 -8.51 13.21 3.64
N ASP A 84 -7.26 12.75 3.69
CA ASP A 84 -6.12 13.37 2.99
C ASP A 84 -4.98 12.39 2.68
N LEU A 85 -5.33 11.15 2.34
CA LEU A 85 -4.34 10.11 2.16
C LEU A 85 -3.44 10.39 0.94
N LYS A 86 -2.13 10.49 1.17
CA LYS A 86 -1.13 10.69 0.11
C LYS A 86 0.23 10.17 0.58
N GLY A 87 1.21 10.05 -0.31
CA GLY A 87 2.54 9.51 0.05
C GLY A 87 3.31 10.31 1.12
N GLN A 88 2.91 11.54 1.43
CA GLN A 88 3.52 12.36 2.48
C GLN A 88 3.10 11.93 3.90
N GLN A 89 1.92 11.31 4.04
CA GLN A 89 1.36 10.86 5.32
C GLN A 89 1.91 9.51 5.79
N TYR A 90 2.63 8.80 4.92
CA TYR A 90 3.32 7.58 5.27
C TYR A 90 4.77 7.89 5.65
N LEU A 91 5.08 7.71 6.93
CA LEU A 91 6.37 8.03 7.54
C LEU A 91 7.17 6.76 7.81
N PHE A 92 8.47 6.79 7.59
CA PHE A 92 9.36 5.70 7.98
C PHE A 92 9.94 5.96 9.37
N MET A 93 9.62 5.08 10.32
CA MET A 93 10.04 5.15 11.71
C MET A 93 10.50 3.78 12.19
N ASN A 94 11.72 3.72 12.73
CA ASN A 94 12.29 2.49 13.31
C ASN A 94 12.20 1.27 12.38
N GLY A 95 12.48 1.47 11.09
CA GLY A 95 12.42 0.41 10.07
C GLY A 95 11.03 0.07 9.54
N ALA A 96 9.95 0.65 10.07
CA ALA A 96 8.58 0.41 9.61
C ALA A 96 7.97 1.65 8.95
N MET A 97 7.06 1.45 7.99
CA MET A 97 6.23 2.52 7.46
C MET A 97 4.94 2.66 8.28
N LYS A 98 4.57 3.89 8.63
CA LYS A 98 3.42 4.19 9.48
C LYS A 98 2.58 5.31 8.92
N LEU A 99 1.27 5.23 9.08
CA LEU A 99 0.33 6.27 8.65
C LEU A 99 0.17 7.34 9.76
N GLY A 100 0.20 8.61 9.39
CA GLY A 100 0.00 9.75 10.30
C GLY A 100 -0.63 10.96 9.60
N ASP A 101 -0.68 12.09 10.31
CA ASP A 101 -1.31 13.36 9.87
C ASP A 101 -2.82 13.28 9.60
N PHE A 102 -3.58 13.22 10.70
CA PHE A 102 -5.03 13.14 10.72
C PHE A 102 -5.73 14.52 10.73
N ASN A 103 -5.08 15.58 10.24
CA ASN A 103 -5.65 16.94 10.28
C ASN A 103 -6.99 17.07 9.51
N ARG A 104 -7.24 16.15 8.56
CA ARG A 104 -8.51 16.05 7.82
C ARG A 104 -9.33 14.82 8.21
N GLY A 105 -8.91 14.10 9.24
CA GLY A 105 -9.57 12.90 9.74
C GLY A 105 -10.98 13.19 10.23
N ARG A 106 -11.87 12.20 10.13
CA ARG A 106 -13.27 12.26 10.55
C ARG A 106 -13.62 10.99 11.30
N PHE A 107 -14.13 11.15 12.53
CA PHE A 107 -14.85 10.07 13.19
C PHE A 107 -16.21 9.91 12.52
N LEU A 108 -16.48 8.70 12.06
CA LEU A 108 -17.73 8.36 11.39
C LEU A 108 -18.77 8.00 12.45
N ARG A 109 -19.92 8.67 12.40
CA ARG A 109 -21.05 8.37 13.28
C ARG A 109 -21.74 7.09 12.80
N ARG A 110 -22.30 6.31 13.73
CA ARG A 110 -23.18 5.18 13.36
C ARG A 110 -24.55 5.71 12.93
N ASN A 111 -25.15 5.08 11.94
CA ASN A 111 -26.50 5.42 11.51
C ASN A 111 -27.53 4.88 12.53
N SER A 112 -28.35 5.76 13.09
CA SER A 112 -29.35 5.41 14.11
C SER A 112 -30.43 4.44 13.60
N THR A 113 -30.70 4.45 12.30
CA THR A 113 -31.71 3.60 11.64
C THR A 113 -31.13 2.36 10.98
N ALA A 114 -29.81 2.33 10.78
CA ALA A 114 -29.09 1.18 10.24
C ALA A 114 -27.71 1.05 10.94
N PRO A 115 -27.66 0.53 12.18
CA PRO A 115 -26.44 0.54 13.02
C PRO A 115 -25.23 -0.16 12.39
N GLN A 116 -25.48 -1.06 11.43
CA GLN A 116 -24.46 -1.75 10.63
C GLN A 116 -23.84 -0.87 9.52
N THR A 117 -24.16 0.43 9.48
CA THR A 117 -23.63 1.38 8.50
C THR A 117 -23.10 2.65 9.17
N ALA A 118 -22.05 3.21 8.58
CA ALA A 118 -21.51 4.51 8.97
C ALA A 118 -22.26 5.63 8.23
N CYS A 119 -22.50 6.75 8.92
CA CYS A 119 -23.03 7.96 8.33
C CYS A 119 -22.03 8.56 7.32
N THR A 120 -22.56 9.10 6.23
CA THR A 120 -21.78 9.86 5.27
C THR A 120 -21.43 11.26 5.79
N TYR A 121 -20.40 11.87 5.23
CA TYR A 121 -20.02 13.27 5.49
C TYR A 121 -19.67 13.98 4.18
N THR A 122 -19.40 15.29 4.24
CA THR A 122 -18.92 16.07 3.09
C THR A 122 -17.77 16.99 3.50
N ILE A 123 -16.84 17.23 2.58
CA ILE A 123 -15.74 18.18 2.75
C ILE A 123 -15.77 19.22 1.63
N GLY A 124 -15.70 20.51 2.01
CA GLY A 124 -15.88 21.63 1.08
C GLY A 124 -14.66 21.95 0.19
N LYS A 125 -13.44 21.57 0.58
CA LYS A 125 -12.20 21.87 -0.17
C LYS A 125 -11.48 20.60 -0.57
N ASN A 126 -11.54 20.25 -1.86
CA ASN A 126 -11.00 19.03 -2.44
C ASN A 126 -9.97 19.37 -3.52
N ASP A 127 -8.81 19.83 -3.06
CA ASP A 127 -7.64 20.08 -3.92
C ASP A 127 -6.71 18.86 -3.95
N GLY A 128 -5.87 18.79 -4.98
CA GLY A 128 -4.90 17.71 -5.19
C GLY A 128 -5.46 16.57 -6.04
N VAL A 129 -4.56 15.73 -6.56
CA VAL A 129 -4.85 14.70 -7.59
C VAL A 129 -5.17 13.30 -7.04
N PHE A 130 -5.18 13.15 -5.71
CA PHE A 130 -5.47 11.89 -4.99
C PHE A 130 -6.97 11.72 -4.68
N ARG A 131 -7.79 12.70 -5.04
CA ARG A 131 -9.20 12.76 -4.68
C ARG A 131 -10.04 11.80 -5.53
N SER A 132 -11.05 11.23 -4.90
CA SER A 132 -12.05 10.36 -5.51
C SER A 132 -13.07 11.14 -6.37
N PRO A 133 -13.80 10.47 -7.28
CA PRO A 133 -14.87 11.08 -8.06
C PRO A 133 -15.95 11.72 -7.18
N GLU A 134 -16.38 11.04 -6.11
CA GLU A 134 -17.39 11.54 -5.17
C GLU A 134 -16.93 12.77 -4.38
N GLU A 135 -15.64 12.89 -4.07
CA GLU A 135 -15.07 14.11 -3.49
C GLU A 135 -15.18 15.28 -4.46
N TYR A 136 -14.83 15.12 -5.73
CA TYR A 136 -14.89 16.23 -6.69
C TYR A 136 -16.29 16.64 -7.12
N ASN A 137 -17.23 15.71 -7.06
CA ASN A 137 -18.65 15.95 -7.30
C ASN A 137 -19.40 16.44 -6.04
N TYR A 138 -18.71 16.58 -4.90
CA TYR A 138 -19.32 16.97 -3.62
C TYR A 138 -20.49 16.09 -3.19
N LEU A 139 -20.41 14.80 -3.52
CA LEU A 139 -21.39 13.78 -3.13
C LEU A 139 -21.11 13.32 -1.68
N PRO A 140 -22.08 12.62 -1.04
CA PRO A 140 -21.86 12.04 0.28
C PRO A 140 -20.65 11.09 0.30
N GLN A 141 -19.74 11.30 1.25
CA GLN A 141 -18.46 10.63 1.36
C GLN A 141 -18.48 9.60 2.48
N THR A 142 -17.70 8.53 2.32
CA THR A 142 -17.43 7.51 3.34
C THR A 142 -15.91 7.31 3.44
N SER A 143 -15.46 6.39 4.30
CA SER A 143 -14.05 5.94 4.32
C SER A 143 -13.53 5.42 2.97
N ALA A 144 -14.42 5.10 2.02
CA ALA A 144 -14.05 4.65 0.67
C ALA A 144 -13.22 5.70 -0.09
N ILE A 145 -13.33 6.99 0.23
CA ILE A 145 -12.50 8.03 -0.40
C ILE A 145 -11.01 7.79 -0.16
N ASP A 146 -10.65 7.24 1.02
CA ASP A 146 -9.27 6.93 1.34
C ASP A 146 -8.78 5.72 0.55
N VAL A 147 -9.67 4.77 0.23
CA VAL A 147 -9.32 3.60 -0.60
C VAL A 147 -9.00 4.03 -2.03
N TYR A 148 -9.74 5.00 -2.59
CA TYR A 148 -9.39 5.56 -3.89
C TYR A 148 -8.00 6.25 -3.86
N ALA A 149 -7.73 7.00 -2.79
CA ALA A 149 -6.44 7.64 -2.59
C ALA A 149 -5.31 6.61 -2.37
N LEU A 150 -5.59 5.48 -1.72
CA LEU A 150 -4.67 4.33 -1.62
C LEU A 150 -4.33 3.79 -3.00
N GLY A 151 -5.30 3.66 -3.91
CA GLY A 151 -5.06 3.29 -5.31
C GLY A 151 -4.02 4.19 -5.99
N SER A 152 -4.09 5.50 -5.73
CA SER A 152 -3.09 6.47 -6.22
C SER A 152 -1.71 6.26 -5.61
N ILE A 153 -1.61 5.91 -4.32
CA ILE A 153 -0.34 5.56 -3.68
C ILE A 153 0.24 4.27 -4.26
N LEU A 154 -0.59 3.25 -4.46
CA LEU A 154 -0.18 1.98 -5.07
C LEU A 154 0.28 2.20 -6.53
N TYR A 155 -0.37 3.09 -7.27
CA TYR A 155 0.06 3.53 -8.59
C TYR A 155 1.47 4.14 -8.55
N GLU A 156 1.77 5.03 -7.59
CA GLU A 156 3.11 5.62 -7.47
C GLU A 156 4.16 4.57 -7.07
N ILE A 157 3.79 3.59 -6.25
CA ILE A 157 4.67 2.46 -5.87
C ILE A 157 4.95 1.56 -7.08
N LEU A 158 3.93 1.27 -7.89
CA LEU A 158 4.06 0.43 -9.09
C LEU A 158 4.92 1.11 -10.15
N THR A 159 4.60 2.36 -10.49
CA THR A 159 5.16 3.06 -11.65
C THR A 159 6.39 3.89 -11.33
N GLY A 160 6.57 4.26 -10.07
CA GLY A 160 7.54 5.27 -9.64
C GLY A 160 7.20 6.69 -10.10
N LYS A 161 6.09 6.91 -10.82
CA LYS A 161 5.67 8.22 -11.35
C LYS A 161 4.60 8.84 -10.45
N PRO A 162 4.51 10.17 -10.35
CA PRO A 162 3.37 10.82 -9.70
C PRO A 162 2.08 10.47 -10.44
N VAL A 163 0.98 10.35 -9.71
CA VAL A 163 -0.34 10.16 -10.33
C VAL A 163 -0.72 11.40 -11.15
N TRP A 164 -1.23 11.20 -12.37
CA TRP A 164 -1.63 12.27 -13.30
C TRP A 164 -0.49 13.24 -13.71
N ASP A 165 0.75 12.77 -13.76
CA ASP A 165 1.92 13.59 -14.09
C ASP A 165 1.90 14.15 -15.53
N GLU A 166 1.15 13.53 -16.43
CA GLU A 166 0.98 13.94 -17.82
C GLU A 166 -0.12 14.99 -18.03
N LYS A 167 -0.77 15.45 -16.94
CA LYS A 167 -1.90 16.39 -16.98
C LYS A 167 -1.73 17.54 -16.00
N ASP A 168 -2.34 18.68 -16.32
CA ASP A 168 -2.55 19.71 -15.32
C ASP A 168 -3.62 19.27 -14.29
N SER A 169 -3.68 20.00 -13.18
CA SER A 169 -4.59 19.68 -12.07
C SER A 169 -6.08 19.85 -12.42
N LYS A 170 -6.43 20.71 -13.38
CA LYS A 170 -7.82 20.94 -13.78
C LYS A 170 -8.32 19.82 -14.70
N ASP A 171 -7.45 19.34 -15.58
CA ASP A 171 -7.74 18.27 -16.50
C ASP A 171 -7.82 16.92 -15.78
N SER A 172 -6.90 16.64 -14.86
CA SER A 172 -6.96 15.43 -14.02
C SER A 172 -8.27 15.38 -13.22
N ARG A 173 -8.71 16.47 -12.59
CA ARG A 173 -10.02 16.54 -11.92
C ARG A 173 -11.17 16.16 -12.85
N LYS A 174 -11.24 16.76 -14.05
CA LYS A 174 -12.30 16.46 -15.03
C LYS A 174 -12.27 14.99 -15.47
N PHE A 175 -11.09 14.39 -15.60
CA PHE A 175 -10.93 13.00 -15.97
C PHE A 175 -11.38 12.06 -14.86
N ILE A 176 -10.99 12.33 -13.61
CA ILE A 176 -11.42 11.58 -12.43
C ILE A 176 -12.94 11.63 -12.28
N MET A 177 -13.56 12.80 -12.45
CA MET A 177 -15.03 12.94 -12.40
C MET A 177 -15.74 12.12 -13.49
N LYS A 178 -15.07 11.82 -14.61
CA LYS A 178 -15.57 10.98 -15.71
C LYS A 178 -15.17 9.50 -15.56
N GLY A 179 -14.57 9.12 -14.43
CA GLY A 179 -14.14 7.76 -14.15
C GLY A 179 -12.93 7.30 -14.97
N ARG A 180 -12.16 8.24 -15.53
CA ARG A 180 -10.89 7.88 -16.16
C ARG A 180 -9.82 7.64 -15.09
N LEU A 181 -8.96 6.67 -15.37
CA LEU A 181 -7.85 6.29 -14.50
C LEU A 181 -6.52 6.89 -15.02
N PRO A 182 -5.53 7.10 -14.15
CA PRO A 182 -4.19 7.49 -14.56
C PRO A 182 -3.57 6.44 -15.49
N LYS A 183 -2.80 6.87 -16.49
CA LYS A 183 -2.24 5.95 -17.48
C LYS A 183 -1.07 5.16 -16.90
N ILE A 184 -1.10 3.84 -17.06
CA ILE A 184 0.05 2.98 -16.79
C ILE A 184 0.73 2.65 -18.12
N ASP A 185 2.06 2.79 -18.18
CA ASP A 185 2.83 2.47 -19.38
C ASP A 185 2.63 1.01 -19.80
N LYS A 186 2.53 0.77 -21.11
CA LYS A 186 2.27 -0.56 -21.69
C LYS A 186 3.26 -1.63 -21.16
N LYS A 187 4.54 -1.26 -21.01
CA LYS A 187 5.58 -2.13 -20.44
C LYS A 187 5.24 -2.64 -19.04
N ILE A 188 4.62 -1.81 -18.20
CA ILE A 188 4.23 -2.19 -16.84
C ILE A 188 2.94 -3.02 -16.89
N LEU A 189 2.00 -2.72 -17.79
CA LEU A 189 0.78 -3.53 -17.96
C LEU A 189 1.08 -4.95 -18.44
N GLU A 190 2.06 -5.11 -19.31
CA GLU A 190 2.50 -6.40 -19.87
C GLU A 190 3.61 -7.07 -19.06
N SER A 191 3.98 -6.51 -17.89
CA SER A 191 5.00 -7.09 -17.02
C SER A 191 4.47 -8.36 -16.34
N ASP A 192 5.21 -9.46 -16.51
CA ASP A 192 5.00 -10.74 -15.82
C ASP A 192 5.66 -10.80 -14.42
N ASP A 193 6.31 -9.71 -13.98
CA ASP A 193 6.81 -9.61 -12.61
C ASP A 193 5.63 -9.75 -11.63
N LEU A 194 5.69 -10.73 -10.75
CA LEU A 194 4.58 -11.08 -9.87
C LEU A 194 4.22 -9.94 -8.90
N VAL A 195 5.17 -9.07 -8.56
CA VAL A 195 4.86 -7.87 -7.75
C VAL A 195 4.09 -6.85 -8.59
N ASP A 196 4.50 -6.63 -9.84
CA ASP A 196 3.76 -5.73 -10.73
C ASP A 196 2.33 -6.24 -10.95
N VAL A 197 2.14 -7.55 -11.17
CA VAL A 197 0.81 -8.19 -11.25
C VAL A 197 0.00 -7.95 -9.99
N ALA A 198 0.58 -8.23 -8.81
CA ALA A 198 -0.10 -8.04 -7.53
C ALA A 198 -0.52 -6.58 -7.30
N LEU A 199 0.35 -5.62 -7.62
CA LEU A 199 0.06 -4.20 -7.48
C LEU A 199 -1.01 -3.72 -8.47
N ARG A 200 -1.01 -4.21 -9.73
CA ARG A 200 -2.05 -3.87 -10.70
C ARG A 200 -3.44 -4.31 -10.23
N GLU A 201 -3.54 -5.50 -9.65
CA GLU A 201 -4.80 -6.00 -9.10
C GLU A 201 -5.22 -5.23 -7.85
N ALA A 202 -4.30 -4.93 -6.92
CA ALA A 202 -4.64 -4.10 -5.77
C ALA A 202 -5.09 -2.69 -6.19
N ILE A 203 -4.52 -2.12 -7.26
CA ILE A 203 -4.98 -0.86 -7.85
C ILE A 203 -6.40 -0.99 -8.43
N SER A 204 -6.73 -2.10 -9.10
CA SER A 204 -8.08 -2.33 -9.66
C SER A 204 -9.15 -2.41 -8.57
N MET A 205 -8.83 -3.02 -7.42
CA MET A 205 -9.68 -3.04 -6.22
C MET A 205 -9.96 -1.64 -5.65
N CYS A 206 -8.98 -0.73 -5.76
CA CYS A 206 -9.07 0.65 -5.27
C CYS A 206 -9.81 1.59 -6.23
N TYR A 207 -9.50 1.49 -7.53
CA TYR A 207 -10.01 2.38 -8.57
C TYR A 207 -11.37 1.93 -9.14
N VAL A 208 -12.31 1.71 -8.23
CA VAL A 208 -13.72 1.46 -8.54
C VAL A 208 -14.49 2.79 -8.46
N PHE A 209 -15.26 3.10 -9.51
CA PHE A 209 -15.94 4.38 -9.63
C PHE A 209 -17.04 4.57 -8.59
N ASP A 210 -17.92 3.58 -8.42
CA ASP A 210 -18.92 3.60 -7.34
C ASP A 210 -18.23 3.26 -6.01
N PRO A 211 -18.26 4.16 -5.00
CA PRO A 211 -17.66 3.88 -3.70
C PRO A 211 -18.28 2.70 -2.95
N LYS A 212 -19.49 2.24 -3.31
CA LYS A 212 -20.15 1.08 -2.68
C LYS A 212 -19.55 -0.25 -3.14
N ASP A 213 -19.09 -0.31 -4.39
CA ASP A 213 -18.49 -1.49 -5.00
C ASP A 213 -16.97 -1.54 -4.77
N ARG A 214 -16.40 -0.46 -4.22
CA ARG A 214 -14.97 -0.35 -3.91
C ARG A 214 -14.62 -1.25 -2.72
N ALA A 215 -13.52 -1.99 -2.84
CA ALA A 215 -13.05 -2.88 -1.78
C ALA A 215 -12.75 -2.13 -0.47
N LYS A 216 -12.82 -2.80 0.67
CA LYS A 216 -12.38 -2.20 1.93
C LYS A 216 -10.86 -2.23 2.02
N ALA A 217 -10.27 -1.31 2.79
CA ALA A 217 -8.84 -1.31 3.05
C ALA A 217 -8.34 -2.65 3.64
N ALA A 218 -9.16 -3.30 4.47
CA ALA A 218 -8.85 -4.62 5.04
C ALA A 218 -8.77 -5.73 3.99
N ASP A 219 -9.63 -5.70 2.97
CA ASP A 219 -9.64 -6.70 1.90
C ASP A 219 -8.38 -6.55 1.03
N ILE A 220 -8.02 -5.31 0.70
CA ILE A 220 -6.81 -4.98 -0.06
C ILE A 220 -5.55 -5.37 0.73
N ALA A 221 -5.54 -5.10 2.03
CA ALA A 221 -4.44 -5.49 2.91
C ALA A 221 -4.26 -7.01 2.96
N SER A 222 -5.35 -7.75 3.16
CA SER A 222 -5.34 -9.22 3.19
C SER A 222 -4.82 -9.80 1.87
N TYR A 223 -5.30 -9.27 0.75
CA TYR A 223 -4.83 -9.65 -0.58
C TYR A 223 -3.31 -9.43 -0.75
N LEU A 224 -2.80 -8.25 -0.37
CA LEU A 224 -1.38 -7.94 -0.50
C LEU A 224 -0.49 -8.78 0.44
N GLU A 225 -0.94 -9.07 1.67
CA GLU A 225 -0.23 -9.95 2.61
C GLU A 225 -0.17 -11.40 2.11
N GLU A 226 -1.25 -11.89 1.51
CA GLU A 226 -1.29 -13.20 0.87
C GLU A 226 -0.24 -13.28 -0.26
N LYS A 227 -0.26 -12.30 -1.18
CA LYS A 227 0.71 -12.24 -2.29
C LYS A 227 2.15 -12.11 -1.79
N GLN A 228 2.38 -11.32 -0.74
CA GLN A 228 3.70 -11.23 -0.11
C GLN A 228 4.16 -12.58 0.45
N SER A 229 3.28 -13.30 1.13
CA SER A 229 3.58 -14.62 1.70
C SER A 229 3.86 -15.67 0.63
N GLU A 230 3.09 -15.69 -0.46
CA GLU A 230 3.32 -16.55 -1.62
C GLU A 230 4.70 -16.30 -2.25
N LEU A 231 5.05 -15.04 -2.48
CA LEU A 231 6.32 -14.67 -3.12
C LEU A 231 7.54 -14.97 -2.25
N GLN A 232 7.41 -14.80 -0.94
CA GLN A 232 8.45 -15.22 0.01
C GLN A 232 8.68 -16.74 -0.03
N LYS A 233 7.61 -17.55 -0.13
CA LYS A 233 7.73 -19.01 -0.28
C LYS A 233 8.44 -19.38 -1.58
N ILE A 234 8.06 -18.78 -2.70
CA ILE A 234 8.70 -19.01 -4.01
C ILE A 234 10.20 -18.69 -3.93
N THR A 235 10.55 -17.54 -3.37
CA THR A 235 11.96 -17.11 -3.24
C THR A 235 12.78 -18.08 -2.40
N ASN A 236 12.22 -18.58 -1.30
CA ASN A 236 12.86 -19.55 -0.42
C ASN A 236 13.07 -20.92 -1.10
N VAL A 237 12.09 -21.39 -1.88
CA VAL A 237 12.20 -22.64 -2.64
C VAL A 237 13.27 -22.53 -3.72
N THR A 238 13.25 -21.46 -4.51
CA THR A 238 14.26 -21.22 -5.56
C THR A 238 15.66 -21.17 -4.98
N SER A 239 15.84 -20.50 -3.83
CA SER A 239 17.13 -20.41 -3.15
C SER A 239 17.65 -21.79 -2.69
N ARG A 240 16.77 -22.64 -2.12
CA ARG A 240 17.12 -24.01 -1.71
C ARG A 240 17.47 -24.92 -2.89
N THR A 241 16.76 -24.78 -4.02
CA THR A 241 17.03 -25.57 -5.23
C THR A 241 18.37 -25.18 -5.87
N SER A 242 18.69 -23.88 -5.94
CA SER A 242 19.97 -23.39 -6.45
C SER A 242 21.16 -23.88 -5.61
N ILE A 243 21.04 -23.86 -4.28
CA ILE A 243 22.08 -24.37 -3.37
C ILE A 243 22.29 -25.89 -3.54
N LYS A 244 21.21 -26.66 -3.72
CA LYS A 244 21.33 -28.11 -3.97
C LYS A 244 22.04 -28.40 -5.29
N ARG A 245 21.74 -27.63 -6.35
CA ARG A 245 22.33 -27.80 -7.69
C ARG A 245 23.84 -27.49 -7.69
N GLN A 246 24.24 -26.40 -7.04
CA GLN A 246 25.67 -26.08 -6.86
C GLN A 246 26.43 -27.18 -6.10
N LYS A 247 25.82 -27.76 -5.04
CA LYS A 247 26.43 -28.88 -4.30
C LYS A 247 26.51 -30.19 -5.08
N THR A 248 25.59 -30.46 -5.99
CA THR A 248 25.68 -31.63 -6.88
C THR A 248 26.76 -31.44 -7.94
N ASP A 249 26.85 -30.24 -8.53
CA ASP A 249 27.83 -29.93 -9.58
C ASP A 249 29.28 -29.95 -9.03
N GLU A 250 29.52 -29.42 -7.82
CA GLU A 250 30.83 -29.50 -7.15
C GLU A 250 31.23 -30.96 -6.83
N LYS A 251 30.26 -31.80 -6.47
CA LYS A 251 30.51 -33.20 -6.11
C LYS A 251 30.78 -34.07 -7.34
N GLU A 252 30.17 -33.76 -8.48
CA GLU A 252 30.46 -34.41 -9.77
C GLU A 252 31.83 -33.99 -10.33
N MET A 253 32.25 -32.73 -10.12
CA MET A 253 33.57 -32.25 -10.56
C MET A 253 34.73 -32.89 -9.77
N MET A 254 34.51 -33.19 -8.49
CA MET A 254 35.49 -33.83 -7.59
C MET A 254 35.54 -35.37 -7.72
N GLY A 255 34.61 -35.97 -8.47
CA GLY A 255 34.46 -37.43 -8.62
C GLY A 255 35.09 -38.05 -9.87
N ARG A 256 35.69 -37.27 -10.79
CA ARG A 256 36.39 -37.84 -11.96
C ARG A 256 37.77 -38.38 -11.55
N PRO A 257 38.07 -39.67 -11.74
CA PRO A 257 39.43 -40.19 -11.58
C PRO A 257 40.36 -39.47 -12.55
N LYS A 258 41.49 -38.96 -12.05
CA LYS A 258 42.59 -38.54 -12.93
C LYS A 258 43.13 -39.82 -13.56
N ASN A 259 42.81 -40.06 -14.83
CA ASN A 259 43.53 -41.08 -15.60
C ASN A 259 45.00 -40.65 -15.65
N GLU A 260 45.84 -41.41 -14.94
CA GLU A 260 47.29 -41.34 -15.04
C GLU A 260 47.69 -41.62 -16.49
N ILE A 261 48.30 -40.62 -17.11
CA ILE A 261 49.02 -40.80 -18.36
C ILE A 261 50.31 -41.53 -17.99
N GLN A 262 50.36 -42.83 -18.22
CA GLN A 262 51.62 -43.58 -18.20
C GLN A 262 52.40 -43.22 -19.48
N LEU A 263 53.56 -42.59 -19.27
CA LEU A 263 54.60 -42.36 -20.27
C LEU A 263 55.46 -43.62 -20.37
N GLU A 264 55.48 -44.24 -21.54
CA GLU A 264 56.62 -45.02 -22.07
C GLU A 264 56.89 -44.58 -23.51
#